data_AF-A0A7S0B984-F1
#
_entry.id   AF-A0A7S0B984-F1
#
_cell.length_a   1.000
_cell.length_b   1.000
_cell.length_c   1.000
_cell.angle_alpha   90.00
_cell.angle_beta   90.00
_cell.angle_gamma   90.00
#
_symmetry.space_group_name_H-M   'P 1'
#
loop_
_entity.id
_entity.type
_entity.pdbx_description
1 polymer ?
#
loop_
_entity_poly.entity_id
_entity_poly.type
_entity_poly.pdbx_seq_one_letter_code
_entity_poly.pdbx_strand_id
1 'polypeptide(L)'
;NAAASGGAAAAACLLHDAPVAFGGNRLGTIVGFDEAQKRFRVVPEASSSGGRGAEECLVAVEDVVQRLTGVRLAGLRSSPLLNGHTVQIVGLDAERGRYQVQLEGGRILAVRPEHCVLPEGAVARVCGLRAHGTGARWNGHYGRVVGFDQPRMRHVLAMAPRGQLLSIKPRNLRV
;
A
#
# COMPACT_ATOMS: atom_id res chain seq x y z
N ASN A 1 -18.79 22.12 0.95
CA ASN A 1 -18.67 21.17 -0.19
C ASN A 1 -18.00 19.90 0.29
N ALA A 2 -18.79 18.99 0.86
CA ALA A 2 -18.33 17.78 1.56
C ALA A 2 -18.78 16.53 0.79
N ALA A 3 -18.01 16.13 -0.23
CA ALA A 3 -18.34 14.94 -1.02
C ALA A 3 -17.11 14.13 -1.50
N ALA A 4 -15.91 14.41 -0.97
CA ALA A 4 -14.69 13.67 -1.32
C ALA A 4 -14.19 12.75 -0.19
N SER A 5 -14.90 12.65 0.94
CA SER A 5 -14.41 12.10 2.20
C SER A 5 -14.54 10.57 2.37
N GLY A 6 -15.26 9.88 1.48
CA GLY A 6 -15.55 8.46 1.68
C GLY A 6 -14.37 7.50 1.46
N GLY A 7 -13.36 7.90 0.68
CA GLY A 7 -12.32 6.99 0.17
C GLY A 7 -11.15 6.76 1.11
N ALA A 8 -10.72 7.80 1.82
CA ALA A 8 -9.55 7.77 2.68
C ALA A 8 -9.92 7.47 4.14
N ALA A 9 -11.10 7.91 4.60
CA ALA A 9 -11.68 7.43 5.86
C ALA A 9 -11.91 5.90 5.82
N ALA A 10 -12.42 5.37 4.69
CA ALA A 10 -12.54 3.92 4.53
C ALA A 10 -11.18 3.21 4.51
N ALA A 11 -10.13 3.86 4.01
CA ALA A 11 -8.77 3.36 4.10
C ALA A 11 -8.31 3.23 5.55
N ALA A 12 -8.60 4.24 6.36
CA ALA A 12 -8.31 4.24 7.79
C ALA A 12 -9.00 3.08 8.49
N CYS A 13 -10.25 2.78 8.13
CA CYS A 13 -10.96 1.61 8.64
C CYS A 13 -10.35 0.28 8.15
N LEU A 14 -9.95 0.20 6.88
CA LEU A 14 -9.35 -1.00 6.31
C LEU A 14 -7.92 -1.27 6.80
N LEU A 15 -7.20 -0.21 7.14
CA LEU A 15 -5.84 -0.22 7.68
C LEU A 15 -5.81 -0.01 9.20
N HIS A 16 -6.97 0.02 9.86
CA HIS A 16 -7.03 0.16 11.31
C HIS A 16 -6.33 -1.05 11.93
N ASP A 17 -5.41 -0.80 12.84
CA ASP A 17 -4.55 -1.83 13.43
C ASP A 17 -3.59 -2.54 12.43
N ALA A 18 -3.46 -2.04 11.20
CA ALA A 18 -2.53 -2.63 10.24
C ALA A 18 -1.08 -2.21 10.53
N PRO A 19 -0.13 -3.16 10.51
CA PRO A 19 1.29 -2.85 10.66
C PRO A 19 1.79 -2.13 9.40
N VAL A 20 2.30 -0.93 9.60
CA VAL A 20 2.87 -0.10 8.54
C VAL A 20 4.32 0.27 8.85
N ALA A 21 5.10 0.42 7.79
CA ALA A 21 6.41 1.03 7.88
C ALA A 21 6.31 2.51 7.48
N PHE A 22 7.07 3.36 8.16
CA PHE A 22 7.19 4.78 7.85
C PHE A 22 8.61 5.28 8.14
N GLY A 23 8.99 6.39 7.49
CA GLY A 23 10.30 7.02 7.73
C GLY A 23 11.48 6.09 7.44
N GLY A 24 11.39 5.26 6.41
CA GLY A 24 12.48 4.40 5.91
C GLY A 24 12.65 3.05 6.62
N ASN A 25 12.37 2.94 7.93
CA ASN A 25 12.43 1.65 8.64
C ASN A 25 11.70 1.63 10.00
N ARG A 26 10.90 2.65 10.33
CA ARG A 26 10.16 2.66 11.61
C ARG A 26 8.85 1.89 11.42
N LEU A 27 8.52 1.05 12.38
CA LEU A 27 7.26 0.32 12.38
C LEU A 27 6.26 1.04 13.27
N GLY A 28 5.01 1.02 12.85
CA GLY A 28 3.92 1.46 13.70
C GLY A 28 2.59 0.95 13.19
N THR A 29 1.57 1.28 13.96
CA THR A 29 0.21 0.84 13.74
C THR A 29 -0.66 2.04 13.41
N ILE A 30 -1.43 1.97 12.33
CA ILE A 30 -2.37 3.05 12.00
C ILE A 30 -3.54 2.98 12.99
N VAL A 31 -3.66 4.01 13.82
CA VAL A 31 -4.80 4.16 14.75
C VAL A 31 -5.90 5.03 14.17
N GLY A 32 -5.57 5.86 13.18
CA GLY A 32 -6.55 6.73 12.54
C GLY A 32 -5.99 7.45 11.32
N PHE A 33 -6.84 8.26 10.70
CA PHE A 33 -6.50 9.05 9.53
C PHE A 33 -7.06 10.44 9.66
N ASP A 34 -6.20 11.43 9.45
CA ASP A 34 -6.56 12.82 9.38
C ASP A 34 -6.79 13.21 7.91
N GLU A 35 -8.07 13.36 7.54
CA GLU A 35 -8.43 13.70 6.15
C GLU A 35 -8.08 15.14 5.79
N ALA A 36 -8.12 16.06 6.75
CA ALA A 36 -7.79 17.47 6.52
C ALA A 36 -6.33 17.61 6.08
N GLN A 37 -5.43 16.84 6.71
CA GLN A 37 -4.00 16.86 6.37
C GLN A 37 -3.58 15.75 5.40
N LYS A 38 -4.47 14.80 5.08
CA LYS A 38 -4.15 13.55 4.37
C LYS A 38 -2.96 12.82 5.02
N ARG A 39 -3.02 12.65 6.33
CA ARG A 39 -1.97 12.01 7.14
C ARG A 39 -2.54 10.85 7.94
N PHE A 40 -1.82 9.74 7.98
CA PHE A 40 -2.15 8.66 8.91
C PHE A 40 -1.63 9.01 10.29
N ARG A 41 -2.45 8.75 11.31
CA ARG A 41 -2.01 8.71 12.70
C ARG A 41 -1.42 7.33 12.93
N VAL A 42 -0.11 7.28 12.98
CA VAL A 42 0.64 6.05 13.21
C VAL A 42 1.20 6.09 14.61
N VAL A 43 0.86 5.10 15.42
CA VAL A 43 1.48 4.89 16.72
C VAL A 43 2.73 4.04 16.48
N PRO A 44 3.95 4.60 16.62
CA PRO A 44 5.17 3.80 16.51
C PRO A 44 5.16 2.67 17.54
N GLU A 45 5.46 1.44 17.10
CA GLU A 45 5.82 0.40 18.06
C GLU A 45 7.20 0.77 18.62
N ALA A 46 7.24 1.16 19.89
CA ALA A 46 8.48 1.44 20.57
C ALA A 46 9.33 0.16 20.58
N SER A 47 10.44 0.16 19.84
CA SER A 47 11.45 -0.89 19.93
C SER A 47 12.06 -0.88 21.33
N SER A 48 11.52 -1.72 22.21
CA SER A 48 12.07 -2.35 23.43
C SER A 48 13.07 -1.59 24.31
N SER A 49 13.16 -0.27 24.22
CA SER A 49 13.99 0.59 25.06
C SER A 49 13.03 1.54 25.79
N GLY A 50 12.75 1.17 27.04
CA GLY A 50 11.64 1.71 27.81
C GLY A 50 11.63 3.24 27.90
N GLY A 51 10.45 3.82 27.72
CA GLY A 51 10.21 5.22 28.04
C GLY A 51 9.04 5.85 27.30
N ARG A 52 7.92 5.99 28.02
CA ARG A 52 6.87 7.01 27.90
C ARG A 52 6.25 7.23 26.50
N GLY A 53 5.05 6.67 26.34
CA GLY A 53 4.03 7.15 25.40
C GLY A 53 4.46 7.10 23.95
N ALA A 54 4.01 6.08 23.21
CA ALA A 54 4.14 6.10 21.76
C ALA A 54 3.35 7.32 21.22
N GLU A 55 4.06 8.43 21.00
CA GLU A 55 3.47 9.66 20.46
C GLU A 55 2.93 9.35 19.06
N GLU A 56 1.64 9.62 18.86
CA GLU A 56 1.01 9.48 17.55
C GLU A 56 1.77 10.34 16.53
N CYS A 57 2.46 9.69 15.60
CA CYS A 57 3.13 10.39 14.53
C CYS A 57 2.13 10.60 13.37
N LEU A 58 1.94 11.86 12.99
CA LEU A 58 1.21 12.20 11.78
C LEU A 58 2.13 12.02 10.57
N VAL A 59 1.97 10.91 9.87
CA VAL A 59 2.79 10.57 8.70
C VAL A 59 2.00 10.79 7.42
N ALA A 60 2.64 11.37 6.40
CA ALA A 60 2.03 11.51 5.09
C ALA A 60 1.69 10.12 4.51
N VAL A 61 0.51 10.00 3.90
CA VAL A 61 0.06 8.74 3.26
C VAL A 61 0.97 8.23 2.13
N GLU A 62 1.87 9.08 1.63
CA GLU A 62 2.87 8.74 0.63
C GLU A 62 4.17 8.17 1.22
N ASP A 63 4.42 8.45 2.50
CA ASP A 63 5.54 7.95 3.29
C ASP A 63 5.18 6.72 4.14
N VAL A 64 3.88 6.41 4.24
CA VAL A 64 3.37 5.21 4.91
C VAL A 64 3.21 4.10 3.89
N VAL A 65 3.71 2.92 4.21
CA VAL A 65 3.57 1.72 3.39
C VAL A 65 3.09 0.54 4.24
N GLN A 66 2.06 -0.14 3.75
CA GLN A 66 1.55 -1.33 4.41
C GLN A 66 2.54 -2.50 4.30
N ARG A 67 2.79 -3.17 5.42
CA ARG A 67 3.56 -4.43 5.40
C ARG A 67 2.68 -5.56 4.90
N LEU A 68 2.87 -5.92 3.64
CA LEU A 68 2.16 -7.02 3.00
C LEU A 68 3.05 -8.24 2.89
N THR A 69 2.71 -9.30 3.59
CA THR A 69 3.26 -10.65 3.37
C THR A 69 2.52 -11.33 2.23
N GLY A 70 3.20 -12.19 1.46
CA GLY A 70 2.52 -12.95 0.40
C GLY A 70 2.56 -12.30 -0.99
N VAL A 71 3.32 -11.22 -1.19
CA VAL A 71 3.44 -10.57 -2.50
C VAL A 71 4.22 -11.48 -3.43
N ARG A 72 3.69 -11.80 -4.62
CA ARG A 72 4.43 -12.58 -5.62
C ARG A 72 5.11 -11.66 -6.61
N LEU A 73 6.35 -11.97 -6.97
CA LEU A 73 7.05 -11.24 -8.01
C LEU A 73 6.72 -11.81 -9.38
N ALA A 74 6.40 -10.97 -10.37
CA ALA A 74 6.09 -11.41 -11.72
C ALA A 74 6.59 -10.42 -12.78
N GLY A 75 7.17 -10.94 -13.86
CA GLY A 75 7.61 -10.15 -15.01
C GLY A 75 8.91 -9.36 -14.78
N LEU A 76 9.71 -9.66 -13.75
CA LEU A 76 11.03 -9.06 -13.61
C LEU A 76 11.94 -9.49 -14.77
N ARG A 77 12.46 -8.50 -15.50
CA ARG A 77 13.50 -8.73 -16.53
C ARG A 77 14.90 -8.85 -15.94
N SER A 78 15.20 -8.08 -14.88
CA SER A 78 16.53 -8.07 -14.26
C SER A 78 16.81 -9.31 -13.40
N SER A 79 15.77 -10.02 -12.94
CA SER A 79 15.94 -11.20 -12.08
C SER A 79 14.79 -12.18 -12.33
N PRO A 80 14.78 -12.87 -13.50
CA PRO A 80 13.71 -13.80 -13.83
C PRO A 80 13.63 -14.99 -12.87
N LEU A 81 14.75 -15.35 -12.25
CA LEU A 81 14.85 -16.38 -11.19
C LEU A 81 13.95 -16.08 -9.98
N LEU A 82 13.61 -14.81 -9.74
CA LEU A 82 12.75 -14.40 -8.63
C LEU A 82 11.26 -14.34 -9.01
N ASN A 83 10.92 -14.52 -10.29
CA ASN A 83 9.52 -14.56 -10.70
C ASN A 83 8.84 -15.81 -10.13
N GLY A 84 7.70 -15.63 -9.47
CA GLY A 84 6.97 -16.68 -8.76
C GLY A 84 7.29 -16.77 -7.27
N HIS A 85 8.38 -16.16 -6.81
CA HIS A 85 8.73 -16.12 -5.39
C HIS A 85 7.82 -15.18 -4.60
N THR A 86 7.51 -15.61 -3.39
CA THR A 86 6.77 -14.84 -2.40
C THR A 86 7.73 -13.95 -1.61
N VAL A 87 7.35 -12.69 -1.46
CA VAL A 87 8.11 -11.65 -0.78
C VAL A 87 7.19 -10.86 0.15
N GLN A 88 7.78 -10.14 1.09
CA GLN A 88 7.07 -9.25 1.99
C GLN A 88 7.43 -7.80 1.68
N ILE A 89 6.45 -6.92 1.47
CA ILE A 89 6.72 -5.48 1.38
C ILE A 89 7.06 -4.99 2.80
N VAL A 90 8.24 -4.40 2.94
CA VAL A 90 8.74 -3.83 4.20
C VAL A 90 8.92 -2.32 4.13
N GLY A 91 8.93 -1.76 2.92
CA GLY A 91 9.19 -0.35 2.70
C GLY A 91 8.73 0.08 1.30
N LEU A 92 8.67 1.39 1.10
CA LEU A 92 8.52 2.04 -0.21
C LEU A 92 9.51 3.20 -0.27
N ASP A 93 10.33 3.22 -1.30
CA ASP A 93 11.08 4.41 -1.70
C ASP A 93 10.10 5.35 -2.42
N ALA A 94 9.54 6.32 -1.69
CA ALA A 94 8.63 7.31 -2.24
C ALA A 94 9.30 8.14 -3.36
N GLU A 95 10.57 8.52 -3.17
CA GLU A 95 11.38 9.29 -4.12
C GLU A 95 11.52 8.58 -5.48
N ARG A 96 11.68 7.26 -5.46
CA ARG A 96 11.92 6.44 -6.66
C ARG A 96 10.68 5.69 -7.14
N GLY A 97 9.60 5.68 -6.35
CA GLY A 97 8.40 4.90 -6.56
C GLY A 97 8.65 3.38 -6.58
N ARG A 98 9.58 2.88 -5.76
CA ARG A 98 9.96 1.45 -5.73
C ARG A 98 9.60 0.83 -4.39
N TYR A 99 9.00 -0.35 -4.39
CA TYR A 99 8.77 -1.11 -3.16
C TYR A 99 10.04 -1.81 -2.71
N GLN A 100 10.35 -1.67 -1.44
CA GLN A 100 11.33 -2.51 -0.77
C GLN A 100 10.63 -3.78 -0.32
N VAL A 101 10.94 -4.89 -0.98
CA VAL A 101 10.45 -6.20 -0.62
C VAL A 101 11.55 -7.01 0.04
N GLN A 102 11.25 -7.62 1.17
CA GLN A 102 12.09 -8.58 1.85
C GLN A 102 11.72 -9.99 1.39
N LEU A 103 12.71 -10.76 0.94
CA LEU A 103 12.57 -12.17 0.63
C LEU A 103 12.72 -13.01 1.91
N GLU A 104 12.24 -14.26 1.91
CA GLU A 104 12.41 -15.19 3.04
C GLU A 104 13.88 -15.41 3.44
N GLY A 105 14.85 -15.08 2.59
CA GLY A 105 16.28 -15.08 2.92
C GLY A 105 16.80 -13.81 3.60
N GLY A 106 15.93 -12.92 4.09
CA GLY A 106 16.30 -11.64 4.71
C GLY A 106 16.79 -10.57 3.72
N ARG A 107 16.91 -10.91 2.43
CA ARG A 107 17.36 -10.00 1.38
C ARG A 107 16.28 -8.99 1.02
N ILE A 108 16.60 -7.70 1.10
CA ILE A 108 15.72 -6.62 0.67
C ILE A 108 16.03 -6.27 -0.79
N LEU A 109 14.99 -6.15 -1.62
CA LEU A 109 15.08 -5.77 -3.02
C LEU A 109 14.15 -4.59 -3.32
N ALA A 110 14.66 -3.62 -4.07
CA ALA A 110 13.85 -2.52 -4.59
C ALA A 110 13.23 -2.94 -5.94
N VAL A 111 11.94 -3.28 -5.91
CA VAL A 111 11.17 -3.71 -7.09
C VAL A 111 10.16 -2.65 -7.48
N ARG A 112 9.84 -2.61 -8.76
CA ARG A 112 8.80 -1.70 -9.23
C ARG A 112 7.43 -2.29 -8.91
N PRO A 113 6.45 -1.46 -8.53
CA PRO A 113 5.07 -1.90 -8.28
C PRO A 113 4.50 -2.71 -9.45
N GLU A 114 4.87 -2.36 -10.68
CA GLU A 114 4.41 -3.04 -11.90
C GLU A 114 4.75 -4.53 -11.99
N HIS A 115 5.75 -4.99 -11.23
CA HIS A 115 6.16 -6.39 -11.15
C HIS A 115 5.76 -7.08 -9.84
N CYS A 116 4.98 -6.40 -9.00
CA CYS A 116 4.51 -6.90 -7.71
C CYS A 116 3.04 -7.31 -7.81
N VAL A 117 2.80 -8.59 -7.55
CA VAL A 117 1.47 -9.17 -7.42
C VAL A 117 1.09 -9.14 -5.94
N LEU A 118 0.27 -8.16 -5.58
CA LEU A 118 -0.33 -8.05 -4.27
C LEU A 118 -1.25 -9.25 -4.01
N PRO A 119 -1.24 -9.84 -2.80
CA PRO A 119 -2.16 -10.90 -2.43
C PRO A 119 -3.60 -10.38 -2.31
N GLU A 120 -4.56 -11.29 -2.37
CA GLU A 120 -5.94 -10.97 -1.99
C GLU A 120 -5.98 -10.51 -0.53
N GLY A 121 -6.77 -9.47 -0.25
CA GLY A 121 -6.81 -8.82 1.05
C GLY A 121 -5.87 -7.63 1.24
N ALA A 122 -4.88 -7.45 0.35
CA ALA A 122 -4.02 -6.27 0.40
C ALA A 122 -4.82 -4.98 0.20
N VAL A 123 -4.49 -3.91 0.93
CA VAL A 123 -5.14 -2.62 0.76
C VAL A 123 -4.21 -1.74 -0.05
N ALA A 124 -4.68 -1.24 -1.20
CA ALA A 124 -3.91 -0.34 -2.04
C ALA A 124 -4.72 0.92 -2.37
N ARG A 125 -4.03 2.04 -2.30
CA ARG A 125 -4.48 3.34 -2.77
C ARG A 125 -4.33 3.44 -4.27
N VAL A 126 -5.36 3.94 -4.92
CA VAL A 126 -5.36 4.23 -6.34
C VAL A 126 -4.77 5.62 -6.57
N CYS A 127 -3.72 5.71 -7.39
CA CYS A 127 -3.07 6.97 -7.74
C CYS A 127 -2.60 6.98 -9.20
N GLY A 128 -2.56 8.16 -9.83
CA GLY A 128 -2.00 8.30 -11.17
C GLY A 128 -2.84 7.71 -12.30
N LEU A 129 -4.15 7.48 -12.09
CA LEU A 129 -5.05 7.18 -13.21
C LEU A 129 -5.21 8.43 -14.08
N ARG A 130 -4.70 8.38 -15.32
CA ARG A 130 -4.91 9.42 -16.32
C ARG A 130 -6.39 9.46 -16.76
N ALA A 131 -6.88 10.67 -17.01
CA ALA A 131 -8.29 11.06 -17.16
C ALA A 131 -9.10 10.40 -18.30
N HIS A 132 -8.64 9.32 -18.94
CA HIS A 132 -9.34 8.75 -20.10
C HIS A 132 -10.54 7.83 -19.75
N GLY A 133 -11.00 7.78 -18.49
CA GLY A 133 -12.19 7.02 -18.11
C GLY A 133 -12.70 7.24 -16.69
N THR A 134 -13.67 6.42 -16.27
CA THR A 134 -14.36 6.42 -14.95
C THR A 134 -13.41 6.22 -13.76
N GLY A 135 -12.13 5.96 -13.99
CA GLY A 135 -11.09 5.71 -12.98
C GLY A 135 -10.54 6.96 -12.28
N ALA A 136 -10.51 8.12 -12.95
CA ALA A 136 -9.85 9.31 -12.38
C ALA A 136 -10.54 9.83 -11.10
N ARG A 137 -11.86 9.61 -10.97
CA ARG A 137 -12.63 9.93 -9.75
C ARG A 137 -12.22 9.08 -8.54
N TRP A 138 -11.52 7.97 -8.76
CA TRP A 138 -11.04 7.07 -7.70
C TRP A 138 -9.61 7.37 -7.27
N ASN A 139 -8.93 8.34 -7.90
CA ASN A 139 -7.60 8.76 -7.45
C ASN A 139 -7.69 9.30 -6.02
N GLY A 140 -6.88 8.72 -5.12
CA GLY A 140 -6.91 9.02 -3.69
C GLY A 140 -7.79 8.09 -2.86
N HIS A 141 -8.62 7.25 -3.49
CA HIS A 141 -9.41 6.23 -2.80
C HIS A 141 -8.58 4.96 -2.58
N TYR A 142 -8.94 4.23 -1.52
CA TYR A 142 -8.35 2.94 -1.20
C TYR A 142 -9.32 1.82 -1.56
N GLY A 143 -8.75 0.70 -1.97
CA GLY A 143 -9.48 -0.52 -2.25
C GLY A 143 -8.75 -1.74 -1.73
N ARG A 144 -9.52 -2.78 -1.43
CA ARG A 144 -9.00 -4.09 -1.05
C ARG A 144 -8.82 -4.93 -2.31
N VAL A 145 -7.64 -5.48 -2.53
CA VAL A 145 -7.37 -6.42 -3.63
C VAL A 145 -8.24 -7.65 -3.39
N VAL A 146 -9.11 -7.97 -4.34
CA VAL A 146 -9.96 -9.17 -4.33
C VAL A 146 -9.42 -10.25 -5.26
N GLY A 147 -8.57 -9.88 -6.21
CA GLY A 147 -7.99 -10.82 -7.16
C GLY A 147 -6.99 -10.16 -8.09
N PHE A 148 -6.23 -10.99 -8.79
CA PHE A 148 -5.24 -10.55 -9.75
C PHE A 148 -5.38 -11.32 -11.07
N ASP A 149 -5.57 -10.57 -12.15
CA ASP A 149 -5.50 -11.11 -13.51
C ASP A 149 -4.03 -11.20 -13.95
N GLN A 150 -3.42 -12.37 -13.73
CA GLN A 150 -2.09 -12.72 -14.27
C GLN A 150 -1.93 -12.45 -15.78
N PRO A 151 -2.86 -12.86 -16.67
CA PRO A 151 -2.66 -12.66 -18.12
C PRO A 151 -2.71 -11.18 -18.52
N ARG A 152 -3.36 -10.32 -17.72
CA ARG A 152 -3.52 -8.90 -18.02
C ARG A 152 -2.61 -8.01 -17.18
N MET A 153 -1.91 -8.56 -16.18
CA MET A 153 -1.16 -7.84 -15.15
C MET A 153 -2.00 -6.70 -14.55
N ARG A 154 -3.23 -7.04 -14.12
CA ARG A 154 -4.16 -6.08 -13.51
C ARG A 154 -4.67 -6.61 -12.18
N HIS A 155 -4.68 -5.75 -11.18
CA HIS A 155 -5.27 -6.03 -9.88
C HIS A 155 -6.73 -5.60 -9.89
N VAL A 156 -7.61 -6.47 -9.38
CA VAL A 156 -9.01 -6.16 -9.16
C VAL A 156 -9.14 -5.70 -7.71
N LEU A 157 -9.48 -4.43 -7.52
CA LEU A 157 -9.68 -3.83 -6.20
C LEU A 157 -11.17 -3.62 -5.96
N ALA A 158 -11.67 -4.10 -4.83
CA ALA A 158 -12.93 -3.67 -4.27
C ALA A 158 -12.76 -2.30 -3.61
N MET A 159 -13.27 -1.27 -4.29
CA MET A 159 -13.22 0.11 -3.80
C MET A 159 -14.29 0.35 -2.73
N ALA A 160 -13.89 0.88 -1.59
CA ALA A 160 -14.81 1.35 -0.55
C ALA A 160 -15.33 2.77 -0.87
N PRO A 161 -16.55 3.15 -0.42
CA PRO A 161 -17.49 2.39 0.42
C PRO A 161 -18.53 1.54 -0.37
N ARG A 162 -18.58 1.64 -1.70
CA ARG A 162 -19.62 0.97 -2.51
C ARG A 162 -19.33 -0.49 -2.87
N GLY A 163 -18.13 -1.00 -2.59
CA GLY A 163 -17.71 -2.36 -2.99
C GLY A 163 -17.49 -2.50 -4.51
N GLN A 164 -17.29 -1.38 -5.22
CA GLN A 164 -17.13 -1.40 -6.68
C GLN A 164 -15.79 -2.06 -7.05
N LEU A 165 -15.82 -3.11 -7.86
CA LEU A 165 -14.62 -3.75 -8.38
C LEU A 165 -14.01 -2.92 -9.51
N LEU A 166 -12.74 -2.53 -9.37
CA LEU A 166 -11.96 -1.82 -10.38
C LEU A 166 -10.71 -2.61 -10.75
N SER A 167 -10.53 -2.88 -12.04
CA SER A 167 -9.31 -3.46 -12.59
C SER A 167 -8.27 -2.38 -12.88
N ILE A 168 -7.23 -2.28 -12.06
CA ILE A 168 -6.22 -1.23 -12.11
C ILE A 168 -4.84 -1.85 -12.36
N LYS A 169 -4.00 -1.14 -13.11
CA LYS A 169 -2.62 -1.56 -13.34
C LYS A 169 -1.82 -1.39 -12.04
N PRO A 170 -0.94 -2.34 -11.69
CA PRO A 170 -0.12 -2.25 -10.48
C PRO A 170 0.71 -0.97 -10.38
N ARG A 171 1.16 -0.40 -11.51
CA ARG A 171 1.86 0.90 -11.54
C ARG A 171 1.06 2.10 -10.99
N ASN A 172 -0.27 1.99 -10.94
CA ASN A 172 -1.19 3.01 -10.45
C ASN A 172 -1.69 2.69 -9.03
N LEU A 173 -1.07 1.72 -8.36
CA LEU A 173 -1.43 1.28 -7.03
C LEU A 173 -0.28 1.55 -6.06
N ARG A 174 -0.63 2.15 -4.91
CA ARG A 174 0.27 2.43 -3.79
C ARG A 174 -0.24 1.75 -2.53
N VAL A 175 0.53 0.83 -1.96
CA VAL A 175 0.25 0.20 -0.66
C VAL A 175 0.92 0.95 0.47
#